data_AF-A0A1G1T4N5-F1
#
_entry.id   AF-A0A1G1T4N5-F1
#
_cell.length_a   1.000
_cell.length_b   1.000
_cell.length_c   1.000
_cell.angle_alpha   90.00
_cell.angle_beta   90.00
_cell.angle_gamma   90.00
#
_symmetry.space_group_name_H-M   'P 1'
#
loop_
_entity.id
_entity.type
_entity.pdbx_description
1 polymer ?
#
loop_
_entity_poly.entity_id
_entity_poly.type
_entity_poly.pdbx_seq_one_letter_code
_entity_poly.pdbx_strand_id
1 'polypeptide(L)' 'MSFRLDRTAHHAGTHEQAAQYHATHQPATPAERLLAAAYLNSVAYGYDLKNPPRLDRTAFATRRHAHRNG' A
#
# COMPACT_ATOMS: atom_id res chain seq x y z
N MET A 1 6.07 7.42 14.33
CA MET A 1 6.11 7.84 12.91
C MET A 1 4.77 8.44 12.50
N SER A 2 4.76 9.68 12.01
CA SER A 2 3.59 10.26 11.34
C SER A 2 3.74 9.98 9.85
N PHE A 3 2.93 9.06 9.31
CA PHE A 3 2.90 8.81 7.87
C PHE A 3 2.11 9.95 7.23
N ARG A 4 2.83 10.95 6.70
CA ARG A 4 2.24 12.09 5.99
C ARG A 4 2.68 12.01 4.54
N LEU A 5 1.74 12.15 3.61
CA LEU A 5 2.07 12.18 2.18
C LEU A 5 2.92 13.41 1.87
N ASP A 6 4.15 13.18 1.43
CA ASP A 6 5.02 14.24 0.93
C ASP A 6 4.67 14.55 -0.53
N ARG A 7 4.09 15.73 -0.77
CA ARG A 7 3.72 16.21 -2.11
C ARG A 7 4.91 16.79 -2.88
N THR A 8 6.07 16.92 -2.24
CA THR A 8 7.31 17.42 -2.84
C THR A 8 8.27 16.30 -3.27
N ALA A 9 7.90 15.04 -2.99
CA ALA A 9 8.66 13.86 -3.37
C ALA A 9 8.96 13.81 -4.89
N HIS A 10 8.03 14.32 -5.71
CA HIS A 10 8.20 14.47 -7.15
C HIS A 10 8.55 15.91 -7.48
N HIS A 11 9.83 16.19 -7.69
CA HIS A 11 10.35 17.50 -8.09
C HIS A 11 11.16 17.39 -9.38
N ALA A 12 11.30 18.50 -10.10
CA ALA A 12 12.17 18.60 -11.27
C ALA A 12 13.64 18.63 -10.80
N GLY A 13 14.21 17.46 -10.53
CA GLY A 13 15.60 17.27 -10.10
C GLY A 13 16.32 16.23 -10.96
N THR A 14 17.59 15.96 -10.64
CA THR A 14 18.38 14.92 -11.31
C THR A 14 17.98 13.53 -10.83
N HIS A 15 18.29 12.50 -11.63
CA HIS A 15 18.05 11.10 -11.23
C HIS A 15 18.74 10.75 -9.90
N GLU A 16 19.96 11.25 -9.67
CA GLU A 16 20.70 11.02 -8.44
C GLU A 16 20.00 11.62 -7.21
N GLN A 17 19.45 12.83 -7.34
CA GLN A 17 18.70 13.49 -6.27
C GLN A 17 17.44 12.70 -5.91
N ALA A 18 16.71 12.22 -6.92
CA ALA A 18 15.55 11.35 -6.70
C ALA A 18 15.95 10.04 -6.01
N ALA A 19 17.04 9.40 -6.44
CA ALA A 19 17.53 8.16 -5.84
C ALA A 19 17.92 8.34 -4.37
N GLN A 20 18.65 9.42 -4.03
CA GLN A 20 19.02 9.74 -2.66
C GLN A 20 17.81 10.06 -1.79
N TYR A 21 16.84 10.81 -2.31
CA TYR A 21 15.59 11.10 -1.62
C TYR A 21 14.83 9.81 -1.30
N HIS A 22 14.68 8.91 -2.27
CA HIS A 22 14.02 7.62 -2.05
C HIS A 22 14.75 6.73 -1.04
N ALA A 23 16.09 6.67 -1.11
CA ALA A 23 16.90 5.88 -0.19
C ALA A 23 16.77 6.36 1.27
N THR A 24 16.67 7.67 1.49
CA THR A 24 16.58 8.28 2.83
C THR A 24 15.17 8.26 3.42
N HIS A 25 14.13 8.23 2.57
CA HIS A 25 12.72 8.32 3.00
C HIS A 25 11.97 6.98 2.93
N GLN A 26 12.65 5.89 2.56
CA GLN A 26 12.04 4.56 2.55
C GLN A 26 11.90 3.97 3.96
N PRO A 27 10.75 3.33 4.27
CA PRO A 27 10.59 2.64 5.54
C PRO A 27 11.55 1.45 5.65
N ALA A 28 12.32 1.40 6.73
CA ALA A 28 13.37 0.41 6.92
C ALA A 28 12.78 -0.99 7.16
N THR A 29 11.71 -1.09 7.95
CA THR A 29 11.13 -2.37 8.37
C THR A 29 9.92 -2.79 7.54
N PRO A 30 9.64 -4.11 7.40
CA PRO A 30 8.41 -4.58 6.76
C PRO A 30 7.13 -4.03 7.42
N ALA A 31 7.13 -3.87 8.74
CA ALA A 31 6.00 -3.34 9.49
C ALA A 31 5.71 -1.88 9.12
N GLU A 32 6.74 -1.04 9.05
CA GLU A 32 6.59 0.35 8.63
C GLU A 32 6.16 0.47 7.17
N ARG A 33 6.66 -0.43 6.29
CA ARG A 33 6.20 -0.49 4.89
C ARG A 33 4.71 -0.81 4.80
N LEU A 34 4.22 -1.75 5.62
CA LEU A 34 2.79 -2.09 5.68
C LEU A 34 1.95 -0.89 6.14
N LEU A 35 2.41 -0.18 7.17
CA LEU A 35 1.73 1.00 7.71
C LEU A 35 1.71 2.16 6.70
N ALA A 36 2.83 2.41 6.00
CA ALA A 36 2.91 3.41 4.95
C ALA A 36 1.95 3.08 3.80
N ALA A 37 1.92 1.83 3.34
CA ALA A 37 0.99 1.38 2.31
C ALA A 37 -0.47 1.51 2.75
N ALA A 38 -0.80 1.13 3.99
CA ALA A 38 -2.14 1.29 4.54
C ALA A 38 -2.58 2.76 4.57
N TYR A 39 -1.68 3.68 4.94
CA TYR A 39 -1.94 5.11 4.91
C TYR A 39 -2.20 5.62 3.49
N LEU A 40 -1.33 5.28 2.53
CA LEU A 40 -1.52 5.70 1.13
C LEU A 40 -2.85 5.19 0.56
N ASN A 41 -3.21 3.95 0.85
CA ASN A 41 -4.50 3.38 0.45
C ASN A 41 -5.68 4.13 1.10
N SER A 42 -5.57 4.51 2.38
CA SER A 42 -6.62 5.29 3.06
C SER A 42 -6.86 6.66 2.42
N VAL A 43 -5.78 7.31 1.97
CA VAL A 43 -5.86 8.59 1.26
C VAL A 43 -6.46 8.40 -0.13
N ALA A 44 -6.09 7.34 -0.85
CA ALA A 44 -6.58 7.08 -2.20
C ALA A 44 -8.07 6.70 -2.25
N TYR A 45 -8.54 5.89 -1.29
CA TYR A 45 -9.91 5.37 -1.26
C TYR A 45 -10.82 6.03 -0.22
N GLY A 46 -10.29 6.96 0.58
CA GLY A 46 -11.07 7.78 1.52
C GLY A 46 -11.65 7.00 2.72
N TYR A 47 -10.94 6.02 3.26
CA TYR A 47 -11.39 5.26 4.44
C TYR A 47 -10.61 5.61 5.72
N ASP A 48 -11.21 5.35 6.88
CA ASP A 48 -10.53 5.55 8.18
C ASP A 48 -9.49 4.45 8.43
N LEU A 49 -8.24 4.86 8.70
CA LEU A 49 -7.14 3.95 9.03
C LEU A 49 -7.42 3.09 10.28
N LYS A 50 -8.19 3.62 11.23
CA LYS A 50 -8.58 2.92 12.47
C LYS A 50 -9.79 2.01 12.28
N ASN A 51 -10.57 2.23 11.21
CA ASN A 51 -11.73 1.45 10.85
C ASN A 51 -11.74 1.14 9.35
N PRO A 52 -10.76 0.35 8.86
CA PRO A 52 -10.62 0.07 7.44
C PRO A 52 -11.76 -0.83 6.94
N PRO A 53 -12.15 -0.70 5.66
CA PRO A 53 -13.15 -1.57 5.06
C PRO A 53 -12.68 -3.03 5.08
N ARG A 54 -13.61 -3.93 5.38
CA ARG A 54 -13.32 -5.37 5.44
C ARG A 54 -13.34 -5.96 4.04
N LEU A 55 -12.34 -6.79 3.74
CA LEU A 55 -12.29 -7.53 2.48
C LEU A 55 -13.48 -8.50 2.41
N ASP A 56 -14.31 -8.35 1.38
CA ASP A 56 -15.30 -9.34 1.01
C ASP A 56 -14.60 -10.50 0.25
N ARG A 57 -14.57 -11.68 0.89
CA ARG A 57 -13.94 -12.87 0.33
C ARG A 57 -14.85 -13.61 -0.65
N THR A 58 -16.13 -13.24 -0.75
CA THR A 58 -17.08 -13.90 -1.64
C THR A 58 -16.90 -13.47 -3.11
N ALA A 59 -16.43 -12.23 -3.35
CA ALA A 59 -16.13 -11.72 -4.69
C ALA A 59 -15.01 -12.50 -5.41
N PHE A 60 -14.11 -13.14 -4.67
CA PHE A 60 -12.96 -13.90 -5.20
C PHE A 60 -13.13 -15.41 -5.05
N ALA A 61 -14.36 -15.90 -4.84
CA ALA A 61 -14.60 -17.33 -4.72
C ALA A 61 -14.33 -18.05 -6.05
N THR A 62 -13.21 -18.77 -6.14
CA THR A 62 -12.94 -19.67 -7.26
C THR A 62 -14.02 -20.75 -7.29
N ARG A 63 -14.62 -20.97 -8.48
CA ARG A 63 -15.62 -22.02 -8.68
C ARG A 63 -14.98 -23.38 -8.30
N ARG A 64 -15.51 -24.07 -7.29
CA ARG A 64 -15.04 -25.41 -6.93
C ARG A 64 -15.28 -26.35 -8.12
N HIS A 65 -14.20 -26.82 -8.75
CA HIS A 65 -14.31 -27.91 -9.73
C HIS A 65 -14.73 -29.16 -8.96
N ALA A 66 -15.94 -29.66 -9.19
CA ALA A 66 -16.38 -30.93 -8.66
C ALA A 66 -15.47 -32.03 -9.24
N HIS A 67 -14.79 -32.77 -8.37
CA HIS A 67 -14.10 -33.99 -8.76
C HIS A 67 -15.17 -34.98 -9.22
N ARG A 68 -15.30 -35.16 -10.55
CA ARG A 68 -16.11 -36.23 -11.13
C ARG A 68 -15.40 -37.54 -10.82
N ASN A 69 -15.88 -38.27 -9.83
CA ASN A 69 -15.54 -39.69 -9.67
C ASN A 69 -16.09 -40.42 -10.89
N GLY A 70 -15.20 -40.96 -11.71
CA GLY A 70 -15.50 -41.97 -12.71
C GLY A 70 -15.55 -43.36 -12.09
#